data_AF-F3BCL7-F1
#
_entry.id   AF-F3BCL7-F1
#
_cell.length_a   1.000
_cell.length_b   1.000
_cell.length_c   1.000
_cell.angle_alpha   90.00
_cell.angle_beta   90.00
_cell.angle_gamma   90.00
#
_symmetry.space_group_name_H-M   'P 1'
#
loop_
_entity.id
_entity.type
_entity.pdbx_description
1 polymer ?
#
loop_
_entity_poly.entity_id
_entity_poly.type
_entity_poly.pdbx_seq_one_letter_code
_entity_poly.pdbx_strand_id
1 'polypeptide(L)'
;MKKVLIISGSPRKNGNSDILCNQFAQGAKSGGHQVEKVFLGEGRKGTFDNPVLIKIGEKYGKTPAQVMLRWNIQRGVIVIPKSTHKERMEENFAVFDFALSDEDMTVIAELDKKESSFFSHQDPDTVEWFAKLVAERKNK
;
A
#
# COMPACT_ATOMS: atom_id res chain seq x y z
N MET A 1 -20.14 -2.44 -2.95
CA MET A 1 -18.81 -2.35 -3.61
C MET A 1 -17.83 -1.70 -2.64
N LYS A 2 -16.74 -2.38 -2.27
CA LYS A 2 -15.69 -1.84 -1.37
C LYS A 2 -14.40 -1.62 -2.17
N LYS A 3 -13.57 -0.66 -1.73
CA LYS A 3 -12.21 -0.48 -2.27
C LYS A 3 -11.25 -1.41 -1.51
N VAL A 4 -10.41 -2.15 -2.23
CA VAL A 4 -9.39 -3.05 -1.69
C VAL A 4 -8.04 -2.49 -2.10
N LEU A 5 -7.20 -2.17 -1.14
CA LEU A 5 -5.87 -1.60 -1.34
C LEU A 5 -4.80 -2.64 -1.04
N ILE A 6 -4.08 -3.07 -2.06
CA ILE A 6 -3.04 -4.08 -1.87
C ILE A 6 -1.72 -3.37 -1.65
N ILE A 7 -1.17 -3.49 -0.45
CA ILE A 7 -0.01 -2.74 0.03
C ILE A 7 1.25 -3.61 0.06
N SER A 8 1.84 -3.84 -1.11
CA SER A 8 3.05 -4.67 -1.21
C SER A 8 4.32 -3.80 -1.28
N GLY A 9 5.46 -4.28 -0.81
CA GLY A 9 6.78 -3.75 -1.21
C GLY A 9 7.37 -4.64 -2.28
N SER A 10 7.92 -4.12 -3.39
CA SER A 10 8.25 -4.81 -4.66
C SER A 10 8.31 -6.33 -4.50
N PRO A 11 7.20 -7.04 -4.75
CA PRO A 11 7.17 -8.47 -4.60
C PRO A 11 8.13 -9.06 -5.64
N ARG A 12 9.03 -9.95 -5.20
CA ARG A 12 9.87 -10.69 -6.16
C ARG A 12 8.93 -11.44 -7.09
N LYS A 13 9.10 -11.28 -8.41
CA LYS A 13 8.27 -11.97 -9.42
C LYS A 13 8.24 -13.47 -9.10
N ASN A 14 7.04 -14.05 -9.00
CA ASN A 14 6.80 -15.45 -8.61
C ASN A 14 7.20 -15.82 -7.17
N GLY A 15 7.53 -14.85 -6.32
CA GLY A 15 7.71 -15.08 -4.89
C GLY A 15 6.38 -15.15 -4.16
N ASN A 16 6.38 -15.73 -2.96
CA ASN A 16 5.17 -15.90 -2.13
C ASN A 16 4.34 -14.61 -1.99
N SER A 17 5.01 -13.45 -1.86
CA SER A 17 4.33 -12.15 -1.76
C SER A 17 3.63 -11.71 -3.04
N ASP A 18 4.17 -12.04 -4.21
CA ASP A 18 3.58 -11.72 -5.52
C ASP A 18 2.34 -12.58 -5.75
N ILE A 19 2.47 -13.88 -5.46
CA ILE A 19 1.39 -14.87 -5.56
C ILE A 19 0.22 -14.46 -4.66
N LEU A 20 0.49 -14.17 -3.37
CA LEU A 20 -0.53 -13.70 -2.43
C LEU A 20 -1.21 -12.41 -2.89
N CYS A 21 -0.44 -11.40 -3.33
CA CYS A 21 -1.01 -10.14 -3.82
C CYS A 21 -1.90 -10.35 -5.05
N ASN A 22 -1.51 -11.24 -5.98
CA ASN A 22 -2.26 -11.50 -7.20
C ASN A 22 -3.52 -12.33 -6.92
N GLN A 23 -3.43 -13.34 -6.06
CA GLN A 23 -4.58 -14.15 -5.64
C GLN A 23 -5.62 -13.29 -4.92
N PHE A 24 -5.20 -12.44 -3.98
CA PHE A 24 -6.11 -11.52 -3.31
C PHE A 24 -6.71 -10.48 -4.26
N ALA A 25 -5.91 -9.91 -5.18
CA ALA A 25 -6.43 -9.00 -6.20
C ALA A 25 -7.49 -9.65 -7.08
N GLN A 26 -7.25 -10.89 -7.49
CA GLN A 26 -8.16 -11.65 -8.34
C GLN A 26 -9.44 -12.01 -7.60
N GLY A 27 -9.34 -12.48 -6.35
CA GLY A 27 -10.50 -12.77 -5.50
C GLY A 27 -11.33 -11.53 -5.16
N ALA A 28 -10.68 -10.41 -4.88
CA ALA A 28 -11.39 -9.15 -4.65
C ALA A 28 -12.11 -8.66 -5.93
N LYS A 29 -11.48 -8.77 -7.09
CA LYS A 29 -12.14 -8.44 -8.38
C LYS A 29 -13.32 -9.35 -8.68
N SER A 30 -13.20 -10.67 -8.46
CA SER A 30 -14.30 -11.61 -8.68
C SER A 30 -15.47 -11.38 -7.74
N GLY A 31 -15.22 -10.87 -6.53
CA GLY A 31 -16.25 -10.41 -5.60
C GLY A 31 -16.89 -9.05 -5.94
N GLY A 32 -16.56 -8.43 -7.08
CA GLY A 32 -17.11 -7.12 -7.48
C GLY A 32 -16.54 -5.94 -6.69
N HIS A 33 -15.35 -6.07 -6.12
CA HIS A 33 -14.66 -4.99 -5.42
C HIS A 33 -13.72 -4.22 -6.35
N GLN A 34 -13.59 -2.91 -6.12
CA GLN A 34 -12.57 -2.11 -6.78
C GLN A 34 -11.22 -2.40 -6.12
N VAL A 35 -10.25 -2.90 -6.89
CA VAL A 35 -8.91 -3.20 -6.37
C VAL A 35 -7.94 -2.16 -6.87
N GLU A 36 -7.29 -1.49 -5.92
CA GLU A 36 -6.17 -0.60 -6.18
C GLU A 36 -4.91 -1.25 -5.60
N LYS A 37 -3.87 -1.41 -6.42
CA LYS A 37 -2.57 -1.87 -5.94
C LYS A 37 -1.72 -0.65 -5.65
N VAL A 38 -1.79 -0.15 -4.41
CA VAL A 38 -0.86 0.88 -3.96
C VAL A 38 0.21 0.18 -3.16
N PHE A 39 1.36 0.01 -3.77
CA PHE A 39 2.55 -0.28 -3.00
C PHE A 39 2.74 0.91 -2.05
N LEU A 40 2.64 0.69 -0.73
CA LEU A 40 3.39 1.54 0.22
C LEU A 40 4.75 1.66 -0.44
N GLY A 41 5.25 2.87 -0.65
CA GLY A 41 6.35 3.09 -1.57
C GLY A 41 7.63 2.34 -1.25
N GLU A 42 7.71 1.24 -0.52
CA GLU A 42 8.95 0.66 0.03
C GLU A 42 9.68 1.65 0.94
N GLY A 43 9.02 2.71 1.40
CA GLY A 43 9.67 3.89 2.00
C GLY A 43 10.17 4.93 0.98
N ARG A 44 9.93 4.75 -0.32
CA ARG A 44 10.24 5.70 -1.39
C ARG A 44 9.64 7.06 -1.09
N LYS A 45 10.39 8.09 -1.50
CA LYS A 45 10.11 9.51 -1.26
C LYS A 45 9.98 9.87 0.24
N GLY A 46 10.59 9.09 1.15
CA GLY A 46 10.60 9.38 2.59
C GLY A 46 9.20 9.39 3.20
N THR A 47 8.30 8.52 2.72
CA THR A 47 6.89 8.53 3.16
C THR A 47 6.77 8.33 4.67
N PHE A 48 7.60 7.47 5.26
CA PHE A 48 7.61 7.23 6.71
C PHE A 48 8.36 8.31 7.50
N ASP A 49 9.15 9.14 6.80
CA ASP A 49 9.85 10.29 7.37
C ASP A 49 8.97 11.56 7.34
N ASN A 50 7.72 11.45 6.87
CA ASN A 50 6.81 12.58 6.84
C ASN A 50 6.51 13.05 8.28
N PRO A 51 6.81 14.32 8.63
CA PRO A 51 6.68 14.82 9.99
C PRO A 51 5.23 14.77 10.51
N VAL A 52 4.24 14.84 9.62
CA VAL A 52 2.83 14.72 9.98
C VAL A 52 2.52 13.30 10.46
N LEU A 53 2.98 12.28 9.72
CA LEU A 53 2.76 10.88 10.10
C LEU A 53 3.53 10.49 11.36
N ILE A 54 4.74 11.04 11.54
CA ILE A 54 5.53 10.86 12.77
C ILE A 54 4.77 11.44 13.97
N LYS A 55 4.34 12.71 13.89
CA LYS A 55 3.62 13.37 14.98
C LYS A 55 2.31 12.66 15.35
N ILE A 56 1.57 12.17 14.35
CA ILE A 56 0.37 11.36 14.59
C ILE A 56 0.76 10.03 15.24
N GLY A 57 1.82 9.38 14.76
CA GLY A 57 2.35 8.15 15.36
C GLY A 57 2.67 8.30 16.84
N GLU A 58 3.38 9.37 17.21
CA GLU A 58 3.72 9.71 18.60
C GLU A 58 2.49 9.84 19.49
N LYS A 59 1.41 10.48 19.01
CA LYS A 59 0.13 10.63 19.74
C LYS A 59 -0.47 9.28 20.16
N TYR A 60 -0.27 8.23 19.37
CA TYR A 60 -0.82 6.90 19.61
C TYR A 60 0.21 5.87 20.08
N GLY A 61 1.49 6.24 20.20
CA GLY A 61 2.58 5.28 20.46
C GLY A 61 2.75 4.26 19.34
N LYS A 62 2.52 4.68 18.08
CA LYS A 62 2.55 3.84 16.88
C LYS A 62 3.55 4.37 15.85
N THR A 63 4.00 3.50 14.96
CA THR A 63 4.90 3.91 13.86
C THR A 63 4.10 4.60 12.74
N PRO A 64 4.76 5.42 11.89
CA PRO A 64 4.13 6.00 10.69
C PRO A 64 3.48 4.94 9.77
N ALA A 65 4.08 3.76 9.67
CA ALA A 65 3.54 2.66 8.88
C ALA A 65 2.22 2.13 9.47
N GLN A 66 2.15 1.95 10.79
CA GLN A 66 0.93 1.53 11.48
C GLN A 66 -0.19 2.57 11.35
N VAL A 67 0.13 3.86 11.45
CA VAL A 67 -0.82 4.97 11.22
C VAL A 67 -1.42 4.89 9.81
N MET A 68 -0.60 4.68 8.78
CA MET A 68 -1.08 4.56 7.41
C MET A 68 -1.96 3.32 7.19
N LEU A 69 -1.59 2.18 7.78
CA LEU A 69 -2.40 0.96 7.71
C LEU A 69 -3.75 1.19 8.39
N ARG A 70 -3.75 1.76 9.59
CA ARG A 70 -4.97 2.08 10.34
C ARG A 70 -5.87 3.04 9.58
N TRP A 71 -5.32 4.10 9.00
CA TRP A 71 -6.08 5.08 8.22
C TRP A 71 -6.83 4.44 7.05
N ASN A 72 -6.18 3.55 6.30
CA ASN A 72 -6.83 2.82 5.21
C ASN A 72 -7.94 1.89 5.73
N ILE A 73 -7.63 1.09 6.75
CA ILE A 73 -8.61 0.16 7.35
C ILE A 73 -9.86 0.91 7.84
N GLN A 74 -9.68 2.03 8.52
CA GLN A 74 -10.77 2.82 9.09
C GLN A 74 -11.66 3.48 8.02
N ARG A 75 -11.12 3.72 6.81
CA ARG A 75 -11.89 4.14 5.62
C ARG A 75 -12.63 2.99 4.92
N GLY A 76 -12.58 1.78 5.48
CA GLY A 76 -13.19 0.58 4.90
C GLY A 76 -12.37 -0.01 3.75
N VAL A 77 -11.09 0.33 3.67
CA VAL A 77 -10.17 -0.17 2.65
C VAL A 77 -9.43 -1.41 3.18
N ILE A 78 -9.58 -2.54 2.49
CA ILE A 78 -8.86 -3.78 2.87
C ILE A 78 -7.39 -3.62 2.49
N VAL A 79 -6.47 -3.78 3.45
CA VAL A 79 -5.01 -3.66 3.25
C VAL A 79 -4.30 -5.01 3.23
N ILE A 80 -3.25 -5.14 2.42
CA ILE A 80 -2.41 -6.36 2.34
C ILE A 80 -0.92 -6.00 2.47
N PRO A 81 -0.42 -5.68 3.68
CA PRO A 81 0.98 -5.33 3.89
C PRO A 81 1.92 -6.51 3.62
N LYS A 82 3.00 -6.29 2.87
CA LYS A 82 4.08 -7.29 2.71
C LYS A 82 5.25 -6.99 3.65
N SER A 83 5.75 -8.01 4.33
CA SER A 83 7.08 -8.02 4.96
C SER A 83 7.74 -9.39 4.82
N THR A 84 9.08 -9.43 4.85
CA THR A 84 9.87 -10.65 5.04
C THR A 84 10.49 -10.74 6.44
N HIS A 85 10.40 -9.66 7.24
CA HIS A 85 10.91 -9.57 8.60
C HIS A 85 9.77 -9.82 9.58
N LYS A 86 10.01 -10.70 10.57
CA LYS A 86 9.00 -11.14 11.53
C LYS A 86 8.50 -10.00 12.40
N GLU A 87 9.39 -9.16 12.92
CA GLU A 87 9.00 -8.03 13.79
C GLU A 87 8.05 -7.08 13.05
N ARG A 88 8.33 -6.80 11.77
CA ARG A 88 7.46 -5.96 10.93
C ARG A 88 6.11 -6.62 10.61
N MET A 89 6.06 -7.95 10.52
CA MET A 89 4.77 -8.64 10.34
C MET A 89 3.90 -8.43 11.58
N GLU A 90 4.47 -8.63 12.77
CA GLU A 90 3.79 -8.38 14.05
C GLU A 90 3.35 -6.92 14.18
N GLU A 91 4.23 -5.97 13.84
CA GLU A 91 3.92 -4.54 13.83
C GLU A 91 2.75 -4.20 12.90
N ASN A 92 2.75 -4.74 11.67
CA ASN A 92 1.67 -4.53 10.69
C ASN A 92 0.33 -5.12 11.15
N PHE A 93 0.33 -6.15 11.99
CA PHE A 93 -0.89 -6.72 12.58
C PHE A 93 -1.38 -5.93 13.80
N ALA A 94 -0.49 -5.24 14.53
CA ALA A 94 -0.80 -4.43 15.71
C ALA A 94 -1.42 -3.05 15.36
N VAL A 95 -2.42 -3.03 14.48
CA VAL A 95 -3.12 -1.82 13.98
C VAL A 95 -4.61 -1.78 14.32
N PHE A 96 -5.10 -2.78 15.06
CA PHE A 96 -6.50 -2.92 15.45
C PHE A 96 -6.77 -2.49 16.90
N ASP A 97 -5.72 -2.22 17.67
CA ASP A 97 -5.74 -1.83 19.08
C ASP A 97 -5.83 -0.31 19.32
N PHE A 98 -5.92 0.48 18.24
CA PHE A 98 -6.13 1.92 18.30
C PHE A 98 -7.05 2.41 17.19
N ALA A 99 -7.57 3.63 17.32
CA ALA A 99 -8.37 4.31 16.31
C ALA A 99 -7.86 5.74 16.13
N LEU A 100 -7.83 6.21 14.89
CA LEU A 100 -7.49 7.59 14.57
C LEU A 100 -8.72 8.47 14.80
N SER A 101 -8.52 9.65 15.39
CA SER A 101 -9.56 10.69 15.48
C SER A 101 -9.95 11.22 14.11
N ASP A 102 -11.15 11.79 13.99
CA ASP A 102 -11.64 12.36 12.74
C ASP A 102 -10.73 13.50 12.23
N GLU A 103 -10.13 14.26 13.16
CA GLU A 103 -9.14 15.28 12.85
C GLU A 103 -7.89 14.67 12.22
N ASP A 104 -7.32 13.62 12.82
CA ASP A 104 -6.12 12.96 12.27
C ASP A 104 -6.43 12.31 10.91
N MET A 105 -7.62 11.72 10.75
CA MET A 105 -8.08 11.15 9.49
C MET A 105 -8.13 12.21 8.38
N THR A 106 -8.57 13.41 8.71
CA THR A 106 -8.64 14.57 7.80
C THR A 106 -7.24 15.07 7.44
N VAL A 107 -6.37 15.25 8.44
CA VAL A 107 -4.98 15.69 8.23
C VAL A 107 -4.21 14.72 7.33
N ILE A 108 -4.39 13.41 7.49
CA ILE A 108 -3.74 12.43 6.61
C ILE A 108 -4.29 12.49 5.18
N ALA A 109 -5.58 12.80 5.01
CA ALA A 109 -6.18 12.92 3.67
C ALA A 109 -5.61 14.10 2.87
N GLU A 110 -5.20 15.18 3.54
CA GLU A 110 -4.57 16.36 2.91
C GLU A 110 -3.17 16.06 2.35
N LEU A 111 -2.56 14.94 2.72
CA LEU A 111 -1.26 14.52 2.19
C LEU A 111 -1.34 13.93 0.77
N ASP A 112 -2.55 13.69 0.25
CA ASP A 112 -2.74 13.13 -1.09
C ASP A 112 -2.31 14.11 -2.19
N LYS A 113 -1.28 13.71 -2.94
CA LYS A 113 -0.77 14.47 -4.10
C LYS A 113 -1.51 14.18 -5.40
N LYS A 114 -2.45 13.22 -5.40
CA LYS A 114 -3.18 12.74 -6.60
C LYS A 114 -2.26 12.24 -7.71
N GLU A 115 -1.05 11.82 -7.34
CA GLU A 115 -0.02 11.34 -8.24
C GLU A 115 0.39 9.94 -7.84
N SER A 116 0.61 9.08 -8.84
CA SER A 116 1.17 7.75 -8.61
C SER A 116 2.60 7.87 -8.11
N SER A 117 2.92 7.16 -7.03
CA SER A 117 4.30 7.06 -6.51
C SER A 117 5.24 6.24 -7.40
N PHE A 118 4.74 5.61 -8.47
CA PHE A 118 5.51 4.75 -9.37
C PHE A 118 5.60 5.34 -10.78
N PHE A 119 4.50 5.26 -11.52
CA PHE A 119 4.38 5.72 -12.89
C PHE A 119 2.91 5.91 -13.26
N SER A 120 2.66 6.65 -14.34
CA SER A 120 1.31 6.88 -14.87
C SER A 120 0.94 5.82 -15.89
N HIS A 121 -0.18 5.11 -15.69
CA HIS A 121 -0.69 4.16 -16.70
C HIS A 121 -1.22 4.85 -17.96
N GLN A 122 -1.40 6.17 -17.91
CA GLN A 122 -1.90 6.98 -19.02
C GLN A 122 -0.76 7.60 -19.84
N ASP A 123 0.49 7.43 -19.41
CA ASP A 123 1.67 7.90 -20.12
C ASP A 123 2.12 6.86 -21.16
N PRO A 124 2.12 7.18 -22.46
CA PRO A 124 2.52 6.24 -23.52
C PRO A 124 3.93 5.66 -23.33
N ASP A 125 4.87 6.47 -22.85
CA ASP A 125 6.26 6.04 -22.64
C ASP A 125 6.34 4.97 -21.55
N THR A 126 5.60 5.17 -20.46
CA THR A 126 5.45 4.20 -19.38
C THR A 126 4.83 2.90 -19.87
N VAL A 127 3.81 2.96 -20.75
CA VAL A 127 3.14 1.78 -21.30
C VAL A 127 4.10 0.98 -22.19
N GLU A 128 4.85 1.66 -23.05
CA GLU A 128 5.83 1.02 -23.94
C GLU A 128 6.97 0.36 -23.15
N TRP A 129 7.52 1.07 -22.15
CA TRP A 129 8.51 0.52 -21.23
C TRP A 129 7.99 -0.72 -20.50
N PHE A 130 6.76 -0.69 -19.99
CA PHE A 130 6.17 -1.81 -19.27
C PHE A 130 5.97 -3.03 -20.18
N ALA A 131 5.49 -2.81 -21.41
CA ALA A 131 5.36 -3.87 -22.42
C ALA A 131 6.71 -4.53 -22.74
N LYS A 132 7.77 -3.74 -22.95
CA LYS A 132 9.14 -4.25 -23.17
C LYS A 132 9.63 -5.09 -21.98
N LEU A 133 9.50 -4.56 -20.77
CA LEU A 133 9.89 -5.25 -19.54
C LEU A 133 9.13 -6.58 -19.33
N VAL A 134 7.82 -6.62 -19.66
CA VAL A 134 7.03 -7.85 -19.61
C VAL A 134 7.52 -8.87 -20.64
N ALA A 135 7.81 -8.43 -21.87
CA ALA A 135 8.32 -9.30 -22.94
C ALA A 135 9.68 -9.91 -22.60
N GLU A 136 10.64 -9.10 -22.12
CA GLU A 136 11.96 -9.55 -21.69
C GLU A 136 11.88 -10.59 -20.57
N ARG A 137 10.95 -10.41 -19.64
CA ARG A 137 10.77 -11.34 -18.51
C ARG A 137 9.93 -12.57 -18.85
N LYS A 138 9.33 -12.67 -20.03
CA LYS A 138 8.71 -13.92 -20.50
C LYS A 138 9.75 -14.89 -21.07
N ASN A 139 10.88 -14.36 -21.53
CA ASN A 139 11.96 -15.12 -22.18
C ASN A 139 13.12 -15.46 -21.21
N LYS A 140 12.92 -15.23 -19.90
CA LYS A 140 13.81 -15.62 -18.80
C LYS A 140 13.07 -16.61 -17.90
#